data_AF-A0A9X8VE53-F1
#
_entry.id   AF-A0A9X8VE53-F1
#
_cell.length_a   1.000
_cell.length_b   1.000
_cell.length_c   1.000
_cell.angle_alpha   90.00
_cell.angle_beta   90.00
_cell.angle_gamma   90.00
#
_symmetry.space_group_name_H-M   'P 1'
#
loop_
_entity.id
_entity.type
_entity.pdbx_description
1 polymer ?
#
loop_
_entity_poly.entity_id
_entity_poly.type
_entity_poly.pdbx_seq_one_letter_code
_entity_poly.pdbx_strand_id
1 'polypeptide(L)' 'LGEGVVSGQVTTDSFILDKASGEIRERQIRHKPHYCQRDPQGRVTLLQTPEARRDAPSLTPEQLQQLARLARQT' A
#
# COMPACT_ATOMS: atom_id res chain seq x y z
N LEU A 1 0.84 9.11 2.23
CA LEU A 1 -0.08 9.53 3.31
C LEU A 1 -0.97 8.35 3.66
N GLY A 2 -1.12 8.02 4.95
CA GLY A 2 -1.98 6.91 5.38
C GLY A 2 -3.47 7.27 5.47
N GLU A 3 -3.79 8.57 5.56
CA GLU A 3 -5.17 9.04 5.74
C GLU A 3 -6.14 8.46 4.72
N GLY A 4 -5.82 8.53 3.41
CA GLY A 4 -6.70 7.97 2.37
C GLY A 4 -6.97 6.48 2.48
N VAL A 5 -6.04 5.73 3.07
CA VAL A 5 -6.21 4.29 3.35
C VAL A 5 -7.17 4.11 4.52
N VAL A 6 -6.97 4.85 5.60
CA VAL A 6 -7.79 4.76 6.83
C VAL A 6 -9.21 5.27 6.59
N SER A 7 -9.37 6.32 5.78
CA SER A 7 -10.67 6.91 5.43
C SER A 7 -11.41 6.16 4.31
N GLY A 8 -10.77 5.17 3.68
CA GLY A 8 -11.35 4.40 2.56
C GLY A 8 -11.48 5.19 1.26
N GLN A 9 -10.76 6.32 1.12
CA GLN A 9 -10.83 7.21 -0.05
C GLN A 9 -9.96 6.75 -1.22
N VAL A 10 -9.03 5.82 -1.01
CA VAL A 10 -8.21 5.24 -2.09
C VAL A 10 -8.34 3.72 -2.14
N THR A 11 -8.30 3.18 -3.35
CA THR A 11 -8.13 1.74 -3.55
C THR A 11 -6.71 1.35 -3.15
N THR A 12 -6.57 0.27 -2.40
CA THR A 12 -5.26 -0.25 -1.94
C THR A 12 -4.99 -1.64 -2.51
N ASP A 13 -3.78 -2.15 -2.37
CA ASP A 13 -3.55 -3.60 -2.55
C ASP A 13 -3.76 -4.33 -1.22
N SER A 14 -4.00 -5.64 -1.29
CA SER A 14 -4.04 -6.52 -0.12
C SER A 14 -2.94 -7.58 -0.24
N PHE A 15 -2.23 -7.84 0.86
CA PHE A 15 -1.22 -8.89 0.93
C PHE A 15 -1.47 -9.75 2.16
N ILE A 16 -1.52 -11.07 1.99
CA ILE A 16 -1.63 -12.04 3.09
C ILE A 16 -0.31 -12.79 3.19
N LEU A 17 0.31 -12.74 4.37
CA LEU A 17 1.58 -13.39 4.64
C LEU A 17 1.41 -14.41 5.76
N ASP A 18 2.16 -15.50 5.65
CA ASP A 18 2.34 -16.48 6.72
C ASP A 18 3.07 -15.84 7.90
N LYS A 19 2.49 -15.94 9.10
CA LYS A 19 3.07 -15.30 10.30
C LYS A 19 4.40 -15.92 10.71
N ALA A 20 4.58 -17.24 10.54
CA ALA A 20 5.78 -17.94 11.00
C ALA A 20 6.92 -17.78 9.98
N SER A 21 6.66 -18.11 8.72
CA SER A 21 7.69 -18.08 7.67
C SER A 21 7.89 -16.70 7.04
N GLY A 22 6.86 -15.85 7.04
CA GLY A 22 6.86 -14.60 6.28
C GLY A 22 6.54 -14.80 4.80
N GLU A 23 6.25 -16.02 4.34
CA GLU A 23 5.90 -16.31 2.95
C GLU A 23 4.61 -15.59 2.53
N ILE A 24 4.58 -15.06 1.31
CA ILE A 24 3.38 -14.44 0.75
C ILE A 24 2.42 -15.55 0.32
N ARG A 25 1.23 -15.60 0.93
CA ARG A 25 0.16 -16.55 0.60
C ARG A 25 -0.79 -16.00 -0.45
N GLU A 26 -1.09 -14.71 -0.39
CA GLU A 26 -2.00 -14.05 -1.32
C GLU A 26 -1.53 -12.63 -1.65
N ARG A 27 -1.77 -12.22 -2.90
CA ARG A 27 -1.56 -10.86 -3.39
C ARG A 27 -2.78 -10.44 -4.20
N GLN A 28 -3.47 -9.40 -3.74
CA GLN A 28 -4.54 -8.77 -4.50
C GLN A 28 -4.07 -7.39 -4.93
N ILE A 29 -3.64 -7.29 -6.18
CA ILE A 29 -3.28 -6.01 -6.78
C ILE A 29 -4.53 -5.42 -7.41
N ARG A 30 -4.93 -4.23 -6.94
CA ARG A 30 -6.14 -3.56 -7.43
C ARG A 30 -5.79 -2.35 -8.27
N HIS A 31 -6.71 -1.96 -9.15
CA HIS A 31 -6.56 -0.72 -9.91
C HIS A 31 -6.62 0.49 -8.96
N LYS A 32 -5.57 1.32 -8.98
CA LYS A 32 -5.38 2.45 -8.09
C LYS A 32 -5.56 3.77 -8.86
N PRO A 33 -6.79 4.23 -9.13
CA PRO A 33 -7.01 5.41 -9.97
C PRO A 33 -6.49 6.70 -9.32
N HIS A 34 -6.50 6.77 -7.98
CA HIS A 34 -6.10 7.94 -7.21
C HIS A 34 -5.14 7.58 -6.08
N TYR A 35 -4.34 8.55 -5.64
CA TYR A 35 -3.49 8.47 -4.45
C TYR A 35 -3.55 9.78 -3.65
N CYS A 36 -3.25 9.70 -2.34
CA CYS A 36 -3.20 10.88 -1.48
C CYS A 36 -1.81 11.52 -1.44
N GLN A 37 -1.76 12.84 -1.60
CA GLN A 37 -0.55 13.67 -1.42
C GLN A 37 -0.84 14.88 -0.53
N ARG A 38 0.20 15.45 0.10
CA ARG A 38 0.08 16.76 0.76
C ARG A 38 0.29 17.86 -0.28
N ASP A 39 -0.62 18.83 -0.31
CA ASP A 39 -0.42 20.05 -1.07
C ASP A 39 0.63 20.97 -0.41
N PRO A 40 1.09 22.03 -1.09
CA PRO A 40 2.03 22.99 -0.51
C PRO A 40 1.52 23.72 0.75
N GLN A 41 0.20 23.75 0.96
CA GLN A 41 -0.44 24.33 2.15
C GLN A 41 -0.58 23.31 3.29
N GLY A 42 -0.11 22.07 3.12
CA GLY A 42 -0.11 21.00 4.10
C GLY A 42 -1.40 20.19 4.19
N ARG A 43 -2.40 20.46 3.34
CA ARG A 43 -3.67 19.72 3.30
C ARG A 43 -3.53 18.44 2.48
N VAL A 44 -4.32 17.43 2.82
CA VAL A 44 -4.37 16.18 2.05
C VAL A 44 -5.28 16.36 0.84
N THR A 45 -4.77 15.97 -0.34
CA THR A 45 -5.50 16.00 -1.61
C THR A 45 -5.38 14.67 -2.35
N LEU A 46 -6.38 14.37 -3.20
CA LEU A 46 -6.40 13.20 -4.07
C LEU A 46 -5.93 13.57 -5.47
N LEU A 47 -4.95 12.85 -5.98
CA LEU A 47 -4.38 13.03 -7.32
C LEU A 47 -4.51 11.76 -8.15
N GLN A 48 -4.51 11.91 -9.47
CA GLN A 48 -4.48 10.78 -10.40
C GLN A 48 -3.17 10.00 -10.26
N THR A 49 -3.26 8.69 -10.09
CA THR A 49 -2.08 7.83 -10.09
C THR A 49 -1.52 7.75 -11.52
N PRO A 50 -0.19 7.90 -11.70
CA PRO A 50 0.44 7.67 -13.00
C PRO A 50 0.09 6.29 -13.56
N GLU A 51 -0.17 6.19 -14.87
CA GLU A 51 -0.66 4.96 -15.50
C GLU A 51 0.19 3.73 -15.17
N ALA A 52 1.51 3.87 -15.26
CA ALA A 52 2.48 2.82 -14.93
C ALA A 52 2.38 2.29 -13.48
N ARG A 53 1.68 2.99 -12.58
CA ARG A 53 1.54 2.64 -11.16
C ARG A 53 0.13 2.20 -10.78
N ARG A 54 -0.88 2.35 -11.65
CA ARG A 54 -2.27 2.03 -11.33
C ARG A 54 -2.46 0.56 -11.03
N ASP A 55 -1.81 -0.29 -11.82
CA ASP A 55 -1.89 -1.75 -11.72
C ASP A 55 -0.58 -2.40 -11.24
N ALA A 56 0.42 -1.58 -10.88
CA ALA A 56 1.64 -2.04 -10.25
C ALA A 56 1.41 -2.37 -8.76
N PRO A 57 2.16 -3.32 -8.18
CA PRO A 57 2.11 -3.58 -6.75
C PRO A 57 2.64 -2.38 -5.96
N SER A 58 1.92 -1.97 -4.92
CA SER A 58 2.31 -0.89 -4.02
C SER A 58 3.51 -1.21 -3.14
N LEU A 59 3.83 -2.50 -2.96
CA LEU A 59 4.98 -2.98 -2.18
C LEU A 59 5.74 -4.07 -2.96
N THR A 60 7.07 -4.01 -2.88
CA THR A 60 7.95 -5.06 -3.41
C THR A 60 8.02 -6.26 -2.47
N PRO A 61 8.44 -7.45 -2.94
CA PRO A 61 8.65 -8.62 -2.09
C PRO A 61 9.59 -8.33 -0.91
N GLU A 62 10.66 -7.55 -1.12
CA GLU A 62 11.65 -7.21 -0.10
C GLU A 62 11.03 -6.33 0.99
N GLN A 63 10.20 -5.35 0.60
CA GLN A 63 9.46 -4.50 1.53
C GLN A 63 8.45 -5.31 2.34
N LEU A 64 7.74 -6.25 1.72
CA LEU A 64 6.81 -7.16 2.42
C LEU A 64 7.55 -8.03 3.45
N GLN A 65 8.73 -8.57 3.09
CA GLN A 65 9.57 -9.33 4.03
C GLN A 65 10.09 -8.47 5.19
N GLN A 66 10.41 -7.21 4.94
CA GLN A 66 10.80 -6.27 5.99
C GLN A 66 9.63 -5.98 6.94
N LEU A 67 8.44 -5.70 6.40
CA LEU A 67 7.23 -5.47 7.20
C LEU A 67 6.87 -6.71 8.05
N ALA A 68 6.96 -7.92 7.48
CA ALA A 68 6.73 -9.17 8.21
C ALA A 68 7.74 -9.37 9.36
N ARG A 69 8.99 -8.95 9.19
CA ARG A 69 10.00 -8.96 10.26
C ARG A 69 9.66 -7.95 11.37
N LEU A 70 9.24 -6.74 11.02
CA LEU A 70 8.86 -5.71 11.99
C LEU A 70 7.61 -6.11 12.79
N ALA A 71 6.58 -6.66 12.12
CA ALA A 71 5.34 -7.10 12.77
C ALA A 71 5.52 -8.22 13.81
N ARG A 72 6.65 -8.94 13.78
CA ARG A 72 6.99 -10.01 14.74
C ARG A 72 7.79 -9.52 15.95
N GLN A 73 8.20 -8.25 15.99
CA GLN A 73 9.02 -7.67 17.07
C GLN A 73 8.19 -7.09 18.24
N THR A 74 6.88 -7.32 18.22
CA THR A 74 5.91 -6.98 19.28
C THR A 74 5.44 -8.23 19.98
#